data_AF-A0A3M1GE26-F1
#
_entry.id   AF-A0A3M1GE26-F1
#
_cell.length_a   1.000
_cell.length_b   1.000
_cell.length_c   1.000
_cell.angle_alpha   90.00
_cell.angle_beta   90.00
_cell.angle_gamma   90.00
#
_symmetry.space_group_name_H-M   'P 1'
#
loop_
_entity.id
_entity.type
_entity.pdbx_description
1 polymer ?
#
loop_
_entity_poly.entity_id
_entity_poly.type
_entity_poly.pdbx_seq_one_letter_code
_entity_poly.pdbx_strand_id
1 'polypeptide(L)'
;MMRYPVITVLFILVAITQVWATEMAGKHPLSFTTPPKCSQCHQDQRSLLDHGPDYLNRHPALAKTKGGLCVACHERRFCADCHTNKDELKPSEKHTLSPYRGMPHRGDYLSRHQIEARVNPARCYTCHRKGNNRKCLTCHR
;
A
#
# COMPACT_ATOMS: atom_id res chain seq x y z
N MET A 1 1.64 -21.16 -52.94
CA MET A 1 1.54 -21.23 -51.46
C MET A 1 2.72 -20.47 -50.89
N MET A 2 2.51 -19.35 -50.18
CA MET A 2 3.45 -18.49 -49.42
C MET A 2 3.03 -17.02 -49.58
N ARG A 3 2.04 -16.59 -48.80
CA ARG A 3 1.62 -15.17 -48.70
C ARG A 3 1.51 -14.69 -47.23
N TYR A 4 2.13 -15.41 -46.29
CA TYR A 4 1.94 -15.22 -44.84
C TYR A 4 3.05 -14.49 -44.04
N PRO A 5 4.23 -14.07 -44.56
CA PRO A 5 5.28 -13.49 -43.69
C PRO A 5 5.13 -11.96 -43.44
N VAL A 6 4.49 -11.21 -44.35
CA VAL A 6 4.41 -9.74 -44.23
C VAL A 6 3.35 -9.32 -43.21
N ILE A 7 2.22 -10.04 -43.18
CA ILE A 7 1.10 -9.73 -42.28
C ILE A 7 1.49 -9.99 -40.82
N THR A 8 2.22 -11.09 -40.55
CA THR A 8 2.70 -11.45 -39.21
C THR A 8 3.72 -10.47 -38.65
N VAL A 9 4.64 -9.96 -39.47
CA VAL A 9 5.60 -8.93 -39.05
C VAL A 9 4.90 -7.59 -38.76
N LEU A 10 3.87 -7.22 -39.54
CA LEU A 10 3.08 -6.01 -39.29
C LEU A 10 2.32 -6.07 -37.95
N PHE A 11 1.75 -7.23 -37.59
CA PHE A 11 1.08 -7.42 -36.31
C PHE A 11 2.04 -7.31 -35.11
N ILE A 12 3.28 -7.80 -35.25
CA ILE A 12 4.29 -7.68 -34.19
C ILE A 12 4.70 -6.21 -33.99
N LEU A 13 4.88 -5.44 -35.07
CA LEU A 13 5.24 -4.03 -34.98
C LEU A 13 4.13 -3.15 -34.38
N VAL A 14 2.86 -3.43 -34.69
CA VAL A 14 1.71 -2.72 -34.10
C VAL A 14 1.53 -3.06 -32.63
N ALA A 15 1.81 -4.30 -32.21
CA ALA A 15 1.77 -4.67 -30.80
C ALA A 15 2.82 -3.92 -29.96
N ILE A 16 4.00 -3.64 -30.53
CA ILE A 16 5.10 -2.93 -29.82
C ILE A 16 4.75 -1.46 -29.59
N THR A 17 4.04 -0.79 -30.51
CA THR A 17 3.66 0.63 -30.35
C THR A 17 2.54 0.86 -29.34
N GLN A 18 1.67 -0.13 -29.10
CA GLN A 18 0.58 -0.01 -28.13
C GLN A 18 1.02 -0.18 -26.67
N VAL A 19 2.22 -0.73 -26.42
CA VAL A 19 2.71 -0.98 -25.05
C VAL A 19 3.14 0.30 -24.33
N TRP A 20 3.44 1.38 -25.04
CA TRP A 20 4.06 2.59 -24.49
C TRP A 20 3.06 3.69 -24.09
N ALA A 21 1.75 3.47 -24.25
CA ALA A 21 0.73 4.51 -24.06
C ALA A 21 0.13 4.60 -22.64
N THR A 22 0.66 3.89 -21.64
CA THR A 22 0.07 3.84 -20.29
C THR A 22 1.00 4.29 -19.16
N GLU A 23 2.03 5.09 -19.46
CA GLU A 23 2.87 5.66 -18.41
C GLU A 23 2.27 6.96 -17.87
N MET A 24 1.92 6.97 -16.58
CA MET A 24 1.60 8.21 -15.88
C MET A 24 2.78 9.16 -16.02
N ALA A 25 2.59 10.26 -16.75
CA ALA A 25 3.62 11.27 -16.88
C ALA A 25 4.06 11.75 -15.49
N GLY A 26 5.38 11.82 -15.25
CA GLY A 26 5.95 12.27 -13.97
C GLY A 26 5.63 13.73 -13.61
N LYS A 27 4.96 14.46 -14.49
CA LYS A 27 4.40 15.79 -14.20
C LYS A 27 2.92 15.80 -14.53
N HIS A 28 2.11 16.25 -13.58
CA HIS A 28 0.69 16.47 -13.78
C HIS A 28 0.46 17.70 -14.70
N PRO A 29 -0.47 17.67 -15.66
CA PRO A 29 -0.70 18.77 -16.60
C PRO A 29 -1.26 20.03 -15.93
N LEU A 30 -1.99 19.86 -14.83
CA LEU A 30 -2.48 20.96 -14.00
C LEU A 30 -1.51 21.20 -12.83
N SER A 31 -1.29 22.46 -12.50
CA SER A 31 -0.52 22.86 -11.32
C SER A 31 -1.43 23.03 -10.12
N PHE A 32 -1.02 22.51 -8.97
CA PHE A 32 -1.75 22.62 -7.71
C PHE A 32 -0.83 23.15 -6.60
N THR A 33 -1.38 23.93 -5.67
CA THR A 33 -0.67 24.42 -4.47
C THR A 33 -0.55 23.33 -3.40
N THR A 34 -1.48 22.38 -3.38
CA THR A 34 -1.49 21.21 -2.49
C THR A 34 -1.81 19.95 -3.29
N PRO A 35 -1.23 18.78 -2.97
CA PRO A 35 -1.57 17.53 -3.65
C PRO A 35 -3.08 17.23 -3.57
N PRO A 36 -3.79 17.16 -4.71
CA PRO A 36 -5.23 16.87 -4.70
C PRO A 36 -5.48 15.38 -4.45
N LYS A 37 -6.72 15.03 -4.06
CA LYS A 37 -7.18 13.64 -4.11
C LYS A 37 -7.48 13.27 -5.55
N CYS A 38 -6.84 12.22 -6.06
CA CYS A 38 -6.97 11.78 -7.44
C CYS A 38 -8.42 11.41 -7.78
N SER A 39 -9.14 10.79 -6.83
CA SER A 39 -10.56 10.42 -6.98
C SER A 39 -11.51 11.60 -7.22
N GLN A 40 -11.09 12.84 -6.97
CA GLN A 40 -11.94 14.02 -7.24
C GLN A 40 -12.08 14.31 -8.73
N CYS A 41 -11.11 13.90 -9.55
CA CYS A 41 -11.12 14.15 -10.99
C CYS A 41 -10.95 12.89 -11.83
N HIS A 42 -10.43 11.80 -11.26
CA HIS A 42 -10.18 10.56 -11.97
C HIS A 42 -11.07 9.43 -11.45
N GLN A 43 -11.60 8.64 -12.38
CA GLN A 43 -12.39 7.42 -12.10
C GLN A 43 -11.66 6.14 -12.52
N ASP A 44 -10.42 6.27 -13.01
CA ASP A 44 -9.56 5.16 -13.43
C ASP A 44 -8.54 4.79 -12.34
N GLN A 45 -7.48 4.07 -12.71
CA GLN A 45 -6.44 3.59 -11.78
C GLN A 45 -5.76 4.71 -10.97
N ARG A 46 -5.83 5.97 -11.41
CA ARG A 46 -5.40 7.14 -10.62
C ARG A 46 -6.14 7.27 -9.31
N SER A 47 -7.45 7.01 -9.28
CA SER A 47 -8.28 7.10 -8.07
C SER A 47 -7.79 6.17 -6.95
N LEU A 48 -7.14 5.06 -7.31
CA LEU A 48 -6.59 4.08 -6.36
C LEU A 48 -5.37 4.63 -5.60
N LEU A 49 -4.74 5.71 -6.09
CA LEU A 49 -3.56 6.35 -5.51
C LEU A 49 -3.88 7.46 -4.52
N ASP A 50 -5.14 7.64 -4.13
CA ASP A 50 -5.47 8.51 -3.00
C ASP A 50 -4.64 8.10 -1.78
N HIS A 51 -4.00 9.04 -1.08
CA HIS A 51 -3.22 8.76 0.14
C HIS A 51 -4.03 9.09 1.40
N GLY A 52 -5.12 8.34 1.60
CA GLY A 52 -5.99 8.47 2.77
C GLY A 52 -5.42 7.79 4.03
N PRO A 53 -6.05 7.97 5.20
CA PRO A 53 -5.64 7.30 6.43
C PRO A 53 -5.51 5.79 6.23
N ASP A 54 -6.47 5.17 5.54
CA ASP A 54 -6.52 3.72 5.25
C ASP A 54 -5.47 3.21 4.26
N TYR A 55 -4.65 4.09 3.65
CA TYR A 55 -3.74 3.74 2.57
C TYR A 55 -2.88 2.52 2.91
N LEU A 56 -2.32 2.46 4.13
CA LEU A 56 -1.47 1.34 4.56
C LEU A 56 -2.19 -0.02 4.54
N ASN A 57 -3.52 -0.06 4.66
CA ASN A 57 -4.28 -1.32 4.60
C ASN A 57 -4.39 -1.86 3.16
N ARG A 58 -4.46 -0.96 2.18
CA ARG A 58 -4.55 -1.31 0.75
C ARG A 58 -3.21 -1.24 0.01
N HIS A 59 -2.20 -0.65 0.62
CA HIS A 59 -0.83 -0.54 0.11
C HIS A 59 -0.30 -1.90 -0.39
N PRO A 60 -0.40 -3.03 0.34
CA PRO A 60 0.14 -4.30 -0.14
C PRO A 60 -0.48 -4.77 -1.47
N ALA A 61 -1.79 -4.63 -1.60
CA ALA A 61 -2.51 -5.01 -2.82
C ALA A 61 -2.15 -4.07 -3.99
N LEU A 62 -2.04 -2.77 -3.72
CA LEU A 62 -1.64 -1.77 -4.72
C LEU A 62 -0.17 -1.93 -5.14
N ALA A 63 0.74 -2.14 -4.20
CA ALA A 63 2.15 -2.37 -4.51
C ALA A 63 2.34 -3.62 -5.39
N LYS A 64 1.61 -4.70 -5.07
CA LYS A 64 1.64 -5.95 -5.85
C LYS A 64 1.11 -5.79 -7.29
N THR A 65 0.05 -5.00 -7.48
CA THR A 65 -0.65 -4.91 -8.78
C THR A 65 -0.29 -3.67 -9.59
N LYS A 66 0.22 -2.63 -8.94
CA LYS A 66 0.43 -1.27 -9.48
C LYS A 66 1.70 -0.59 -8.97
N GLY A 67 2.68 -1.33 -8.44
CA GLY A 67 3.91 -0.76 -7.87
C GLY A 67 4.70 0.14 -8.82
N GLY A 68 4.63 -0.10 -10.14
CA GLY A 68 5.24 0.77 -11.15
C GLY A 68 4.64 2.18 -11.22
N LEU A 69 3.40 2.40 -10.77
CA LEU A 69 2.80 3.73 -10.75
C LEU A 69 3.37 4.61 -9.64
N CYS A 70 3.88 4.00 -8.56
CA CYS A 70 4.44 4.73 -7.42
C CYS A 70 5.68 5.53 -7.83
N VAL A 71 6.48 5.01 -8.77
CA VAL A 71 7.73 5.65 -9.20
C VAL A 71 7.54 6.88 -10.09
N ALA A 72 6.31 7.15 -10.51
CA ALA A 72 5.99 8.40 -11.19
C ALA A 72 6.12 9.62 -10.25
N CYS A 73 5.95 9.42 -8.94
CA CYS A 73 6.01 10.48 -7.92
C CYS A 73 7.06 10.22 -6.84
N HIS A 74 7.32 8.95 -6.49
CA HIS A 74 8.22 8.57 -5.41
C HIS A 74 9.53 7.95 -5.94
N GLU A 75 10.65 8.32 -5.34
CA GLU A 75 11.91 7.64 -5.61
C GLU A 75 11.94 6.24 -5.00
N ARG A 76 12.70 5.31 -5.58
CA ARG A 76 12.81 3.92 -5.06
C ARG A 76 13.26 3.83 -3.60
N ARG A 77 14.06 4.81 -3.13
CA ARG A 77 14.48 4.89 -1.72
C ARG A 77 13.30 5.03 -0.74
N PHE A 78 12.18 5.57 -1.19
CA PHE A 78 10.96 5.65 -0.38
C PHE A 78 10.44 4.26 -0.01
N CYS A 79 10.47 3.31 -0.95
CA CYS A 79 10.08 1.93 -0.67
C CYS A 79 11.06 1.26 0.32
N ALA A 80 12.36 1.52 0.13
CA ALA A 80 13.43 0.97 0.97
C ALA A 80 13.42 1.50 2.41
N ASP A 81 12.67 2.57 2.68
CA ASP A 81 12.50 3.17 3.99
C ASP A 81 11.83 2.21 4.99
N CYS A 82 10.99 1.29 4.49
CA CYS A 82 10.40 0.19 5.26
C CYS A 82 10.81 -1.20 4.72
N HIS A 83 10.88 -1.36 3.40
CA HIS A 83 11.29 -2.61 2.75
C HIS A 83 12.82 -2.72 2.67
N THR A 84 13.47 -2.92 3.82
CA THR A 84 14.92 -3.10 3.87
C THR A 84 15.33 -4.51 3.45
N ASN A 85 16.57 -4.68 2.96
CA ASN A 85 17.08 -5.96 2.44
C ASN A 85 17.24 -7.08 3.49
N LYS A 86 17.15 -6.75 4.80
CA LYS A 86 17.41 -7.71 5.88
C LYS A 86 16.14 -8.12 6.62
N ASP A 87 15.29 -7.16 6.96
CA ASP A 87 14.01 -7.39 7.59
C ASP A 87 13.02 -6.32 7.14
N GLU A 88 11.78 -6.73 6.88
CA GLU A 88 10.73 -5.78 6.55
C GLU A 88 10.30 -5.04 7.83
N LEU A 89 10.56 -3.73 7.88
CA LEU A 89 10.20 -2.91 9.02
C LEU A 89 8.71 -2.61 8.93
N LYS A 90 7.94 -3.10 9.89
CA LYS A 90 6.49 -2.85 9.88
C LYS A 90 6.25 -1.37 10.13
N PRO A 91 5.27 -0.73 9.45
CA PRO A 91 4.93 0.67 9.70
C PRO A 91 4.66 0.96 11.18
N SER A 92 4.10 0.00 11.92
CA SER A 92 3.89 0.10 13.37
C SER A 92 5.16 0.17 14.21
N GLU A 93 6.24 -0.45 13.75
CA GLU A 93 7.53 -0.49 14.44
C GLU A 93 8.32 0.77 14.13
N LYS A 94 8.21 1.27 12.90
CA LYS A 94 8.81 2.55 12.52
C LYS A 94 8.12 3.76 13.13
N HIS A 95 6.79 3.75 13.13
CA HIS A 95 5.96 4.87 13.55
C HIS A 95 5.12 4.50 14.77
N THR A 96 5.79 4.13 15.85
CA THR A 96 5.17 3.71 17.11
C THR A 96 4.16 4.72 17.65
N LEU A 97 4.49 6.01 17.58
CA LEU A 97 3.65 7.11 18.07
C LEU A 97 2.60 7.60 17.05
N SER A 98 2.55 7.02 15.84
CA SER A 98 1.60 7.48 14.83
C SER A 98 0.16 7.30 15.32
N PRO A 99 -0.72 8.29 15.12
CA PRO A 99 -2.12 8.14 15.47
C PRO A 99 -2.84 7.09 14.61
N TYR A 100 -2.18 6.50 13.60
CA TYR A 100 -2.77 5.52 12.69
C TYR A 100 -3.34 4.29 13.43
N ARG A 101 -4.67 4.26 13.60
CA ARG A 101 -5.41 3.21 14.35
C ARG A 101 -5.66 1.93 13.53
N GLY A 102 -5.13 1.86 12.31
CA GLY A 102 -5.38 0.72 11.40
C GLY A 102 -4.63 -0.55 11.76
N MET A 103 -3.54 -0.49 12.54
CA MET A 103 -2.81 -1.69 12.97
C MET A 103 -3.27 -2.16 14.35
N PRO A 104 -3.81 -3.41 14.46
CA PRO A 104 -4.26 -3.98 15.74
C PRO A 104 -3.16 -4.15 16.79
N HIS A 105 -1.91 -4.24 16.33
CA HIS A 105 -0.72 -4.30 17.19
C HIS A 105 0.29 -3.26 16.69
N ARG A 106 0.35 -2.14 17.40
CA ARG A 106 1.38 -1.12 17.17
C ARG A 106 2.71 -1.60 17.73
N GLY A 107 3.84 -1.04 17.27
CA GLY A 107 5.16 -1.42 17.76
C GLY A 107 5.36 -1.09 19.24
N ASP A 108 4.56 -0.17 19.78
CA ASP A 108 4.50 0.19 21.20
C ASP A 108 3.32 -0.46 21.94
N TYR A 109 2.72 -1.53 21.39
CA TYR A 109 1.56 -2.17 22.00
C TYR A 109 1.77 -2.45 23.50
N LEU A 110 2.95 -2.91 23.93
CA LEU A 110 3.21 -3.20 25.35
C LEU A 110 3.12 -1.97 26.26
N SER A 111 3.49 -0.76 25.82
CA SER A 111 3.35 0.43 26.68
C SER A 111 1.91 0.94 26.72
N ARG A 112 1.14 0.71 25.64
CA ARG A 112 -0.23 1.19 25.48
C ARG A 112 -1.31 0.19 25.88
N HIS A 113 -0.99 -1.11 25.98
CA HIS A 113 -1.96 -2.19 26.13
C HIS A 113 -2.87 -1.97 27.34
N GLN A 114 -2.35 -1.40 28.44
CA GLN A 114 -3.14 -1.07 29.62
C GLN A 114 -4.28 -0.08 29.33
N ILE A 115 -4.06 0.89 28.45
CA ILE A 115 -5.06 1.90 28.06
C ILE A 115 -6.06 1.24 27.10
N GLU A 116 -5.55 0.56 26.07
CA GLU A 116 -6.39 -0.07 25.04
C GLU A 116 -7.28 -1.19 25.61
N ALA A 117 -6.74 -2.01 26.52
CA ALA A 117 -7.49 -3.06 27.23
C ALA A 117 -8.52 -2.49 28.21
N ARG A 118 -8.30 -1.30 28.78
CA ARG A 118 -9.32 -0.60 29.61
C ARG A 118 -10.42 0.01 28.76
N VAL A 119 -10.09 0.61 27.62
CA VAL A 119 -11.05 1.29 26.75
C VAL A 119 -11.98 0.29 26.07
N ASN A 120 -11.44 -0.77 25.45
CA ASN A 120 -12.25 -1.78 24.80
C ASN A 120 -11.49 -3.10 24.59
N PRO A 121 -11.50 -4.02 25.57
CA PRO A 121 -10.83 -5.31 25.44
C PRO A 121 -11.50 -6.23 24.42
N ALA A 122 -12.77 -5.98 24.06
CA ALA A 122 -13.49 -6.80 23.09
C ALA A 122 -12.90 -6.73 21.68
N ARG A 123 -12.23 -5.62 21.34
CA ARG A 123 -11.52 -5.48 20.05
C ARG A 123 -10.39 -6.49 19.87
N CYS A 124 -9.76 -6.93 20.96
CA CYS A 124 -8.75 -7.98 20.91
C CYS A 124 -9.39 -9.31 20.51
N TYR A 125 -10.61 -9.59 20.99
CA TYR A 125 -11.28 -10.88 20.79
C TYR A 125 -11.79 -11.10 19.36
N THR A 126 -11.87 -10.05 18.55
CA THR A 126 -12.18 -10.16 17.11
C THR A 126 -11.19 -11.08 16.39
N CYS A 127 -9.92 -11.06 16.81
CA CYS A 127 -8.88 -11.92 16.24
C CYS A 127 -8.30 -12.91 17.29
N HIS A 128 -8.16 -12.47 18.54
CA HIS A 128 -7.65 -13.28 19.66
C HIS A 128 -8.80 -13.88 20.46
N ARG A 129 -9.38 -14.97 19.96
CA ARG A 129 -10.50 -15.75 20.54
C ARG A 129 -10.66 -15.60 22.07
N LYS A 130 -11.88 -15.25 22.51
CA LYS A 130 -12.29 -15.18 23.92
C LYS A 130 -12.18 -16.58 24.54
N GLY A 131 -11.21 -16.80 25.43
CA GLY A 131 -11.08 -18.04 26.22
C GLY A 131 -9.76 -18.79 26.07
N ASN A 132 -8.87 -18.42 25.15
CA ASN A 132 -7.56 -19.05 25.05
C ASN A 132 -6.46 -18.06 24.65
N ASN A 133 -6.50 -16.87 25.25
CA ASN A 133 -5.56 -15.82 24.93
C ASN A 133 -4.22 -16.08 25.62
N ARG A 134 -3.49 -17.11 25.16
CA ARG A 134 -2.11 -17.43 25.59
C ARG A 134 -1.23 -16.17 25.64
N LYS A 135 -1.51 -15.19 24.78
CA LYS A 135 -0.80 -13.90 24.74
C LYS A 135 -1.05 -13.05 25.98
N CYS A 136 -2.28 -13.01 26.51
CA CYS A 136 -2.57 -12.36 27.79
C CYS A 136 -1.94 -13.14 28.95
N LEU A 137 -2.08 -14.47 28.91
CA LEU A 137 -1.57 -15.38 29.96
C LEU A 137 -0.04 -15.41 30.05
N THR A 138 0.68 -14.91 29.03
CA THR A 138 2.14 -14.71 29.11
C THR A 138 2.52 -13.81 30.29
N CYS A 139 1.72 -12.77 30.57
CA CYS A 139 2.00 -11.80 31.63
C CYS A 139 0.92 -11.76 32.74
N HIS A 140 -0.34 -12.08 32.43
CA HIS A 140 -1.47 -12.06 33.36
C HIS A 140 -1.86 -13.50 33.74
N ARG A 141 -1.19 -14.07 34.74
CA ARG A 141 -1.53 -15.37 35.32
C ARG A 141 -2.58 -15.23 36.40
#